data_AF-A0A497L795-F1
#
_entry.id   AF-A0A497L795-F1
#
_cell.length_a   1.000
_cell.length_b   1.000
_cell.length_c   1.000
_cell.angle_alpha   90.00
_cell.angle_beta   90.00
_cell.angle_gamma   90.00
#
_symmetry.space_group_name_H-M   'P 1'
#
loop_
_entity.id
_entity.type
_entity.pdbx_description
1 polymer ?
#
loop_
_entity_poly.entity_id
_entity_poly.type
_entity_poly.pdbx_seq_one_letter_code
_entity_poly.pdbx_strand_id
1 'polypeptide(L)'
;MEPDASALDVACGMRDQRKSACIVTDPRRAILGIITPRELMAPLLRFRPEKELPVYIVGLEDEDFFERAVAEEKVRRVVRRSMKMHPNIQEISIRVKRSQTQGKQTRYEVTARVLSPDEQILAEADGWDILAVFDGLCDTLDKALRKSKHEPERRQRRRRFRR
;
A
#
# COMPACT_ATOMS: atom_id res chain seq x y z
N MET A 1 29.56 -14.48 -25.06
CA MET A 1 29.84 -13.22 -24.33
C MET A 1 31.11 -13.47 -23.56
N GLU A 2 31.96 -12.46 -23.39
CA GLU A 2 33.19 -12.64 -22.63
C GLU A 2 32.88 -12.98 -21.16
N PRO A 3 33.68 -13.85 -20.51
CA PRO A 3 33.40 -14.36 -19.16
C PRO A 3 33.44 -13.30 -18.05
N ASP A 4 33.88 -12.07 -18.36
CA ASP A 4 33.96 -10.90 -17.50
C ASP A 4 32.89 -9.82 -17.82
N ALA A 5 31.95 -10.09 -18.72
CA ALA A 5 30.92 -9.14 -19.12
C ALA A 5 30.02 -8.74 -17.93
N SER A 6 29.76 -7.44 -17.79
CA SER A 6 28.86 -6.93 -16.76
C SER A 6 27.39 -7.25 -17.09
N ALA A 7 26.51 -7.17 -16.09
CA ALA A 7 25.07 -7.32 -16.31
C ALA A 7 24.50 -6.29 -17.31
N LEU A 8 25.10 -5.10 -17.38
CA LEU A 8 24.74 -4.08 -18.36
C LEU A 8 25.12 -4.51 -19.78
N ASP A 9 26.33 -5.05 -19.95
CA ASP A 9 26.80 -5.56 -21.24
C ASP A 9 25.88 -6.68 -21.72
N VAL A 10 25.52 -7.61 -20.82
CA VAL A 10 24.56 -8.69 -21.08
C VAL A 10 23.21 -8.12 -21.52
N ALA A 11 22.67 -7.14 -20.81
CA ALA A 11 21.38 -6.52 -21.15
C ALA A 11 21.40 -5.82 -22.52
N CYS A 12 22.43 -5.01 -22.78
CA CYS A 12 22.62 -4.32 -24.06
C CYS A 12 22.81 -5.31 -25.20
N GLY A 13 23.66 -6.32 -25.04
CA GLY A 13 23.88 -7.36 -26.04
C GLY A 13 22.61 -8.14 -26.36
N MET A 14 21.81 -8.49 -25.35
CA MET A 14 20.52 -9.16 -25.55
C MET A 14 19.52 -8.27 -26.30
N ARG A 15 19.45 -6.98 -25.97
CA ARG A 15 18.59 -6.00 -26.66
C ARG A 15 19.01 -5.82 -28.13
N ASP A 16 20.28 -5.51 -28.35
CA ASP A 16 20.81 -5.11 -29.64
C ASP A 16 20.80 -6.28 -30.63
N GLN A 17 21.03 -7.50 -30.14
CA GLN A 17 20.99 -8.73 -30.94
C GLN A 17 19.63 -9.43 -30.93
N ARG A 18 18.61 -8.86 -30.27
CA ARG A 18 17.27 -9.45 -30.07
C ARG A 18 17.29 -10.90 -29.56
N LYS A 19 18.18 -11.20 -28.61
CA LYS A 19 18.32 -12.52 -27.98
C LYS A 19 17.45 -12.60 -26.74
N SER A 20 16.75 -13.72 -26.56
CA SER A 20 15.91 -13.98 -25.38
C SER A 20 16.66 -14.61 -24.21
N ALA A 21 17.88 -15.10 -24.43
CA ALA A 21 18.72 -15.73 -23.42
C ALA A 21 20.21 -15.60 -23.78
N CYS A 22 21.06 -15.62 -22.75
CA CYS A 22 22.52 -15.66 -22.85
C CYS A 22 23.05 -16.82 -21.98
N ILE A 23 24.00 -17.59 -22.50
CA ILE A 23 24.67 -18.65 -21.74
C ILE A 23 25.86 -18.04 -21.00
N VAL A 24 25.94 -18.31 -19.70
CA VAL A 24 27.07 -17.90 -18.86
C VAL A 24 28.08 -19.04 -18.85
N THR A 25 29.32 -18.72 -19.16
CA THR A 25 30.44 -19.67 -19.15
C THR A 25 31.58 -19.16 -18.29
N ASP A 26 32.37 -20.08 -17.72
CA ASP A 26 33.62 -19.72 -17.07
C ASP A 26 34.74 -19.44 -18.11
N PRO A 27 35.94 -18.99 -17.69
CA PRO A 27 37.08 -18.80 -18.59
C PRO A 27 37.55 -20.08 -19.32
N ARG A 28 37.19 -21.25 -18.81
CA ARG A 28 37.48 -22.57 -19.42
C ARG A 28 36.35 -23.04 -20.34
N ARG A 29 35.36 -22.18 -20.63
CA ARG A 29 34.16 -22.45 -21.44
C ARG A 29 33.22 -23.51 -20.86
N ALA A 30 33.34 -23.83 -19.57
CA ALA A 30 32.35 -24.63 -18.87
C ALA A 30 31.07 -23.81 -18.67
N ILE A 31 29.91 -24.43 -18.93
CA ILE A 31 28.61 -23.76 -18.80
C ILE A 31 28.26 -23.64 -17.31
N LEU A 32 28.04 -22.41 -16.85
CA LEU A 32 27.62 -22.09 -15.48
C LEU A 32 26.11 -21.90 -15.37
N GLY A 33 25.44 -21.46 -16.44
CA GLY A 33 24.00 -21.26 -16.43
C GLY A 33 23.48 -20.42 -17.60
N ILE A 34 22.25 -19.94 -17.46
CA ILE A 34 21.56 -19.12 -18.45
C ILE A 34 21.03 -17.86 -17.75
N ILE A 35 21.21 -16.71 -18.40
CA ILE A 35 20.60 -15.44 -18.00
C ILE A 35 19.56 -15.06 -19.04
N THR A 36 18.33 -14.77 -18.59
CA THR A 36 17.27 -14.19 -19.41
C THR A 36 16.92 -12.79 -18.89
N PRO A 37 16.08 -12.00 -19.60
CA PRO A 37 15.61 -10.71 -19.08
C PRO A 37 14.93 -10.83 -17.72
N ARG A 38 14.32 -11.98 -17.40
CA ARG A 38 13.73 -12.22 -16.08
C ARG A 38 14.77 -12.22 -14.97
N GLU A 39 15.91 -12.89 -15.16
CA GLU A 39 16.99 -12.94 -14.16
C GLU A 39 17.65 -11.56 -13.99
N LEU A 40 17.75 -10.77 -15.05
CA LEU A 40 18.22 -9.37 -14.98
C LEU A 40 17.23 -8.46 -14.21
N MET A 41 15.93 -8.69 -14.37
CA MET A 41 14.88 -7.91 -13.71
C MET A 41 14.59 -8.35 -12.27
N ALA A 42 14.83 -9.62 -11.93
CA ALA A 42 14.47 -10.18 -10.63
C ALA A 42 15.09 -9.44 -9.43
N PRO A 43 16.37 -9.02 -9.45
CA PRO A 43 16.95 -8.19 -8.41
C PRO A 43 16.25 -6.82 -8.28
N LEU A 44 15.93 -6.17 -9.41
CA LEU A 44 15.26 -4.86 -9.43
C LEU A 44 13.85 -4.93 -8.84
N LEU A 45 13.14 -6.04 -9.03
CA LEU A 45 11.82 -6.25 -8.42
C LEU A 45 11.88 -6.36 -6.90
N ARG A 46 13.01 -6.81 -6.33
CA ARG A 46 13.24 -6.85 -4.87
C ARG A 46 13.54 -5.48 -4.28
N PHE A 47 14.04 -4.55 -5.10
CA PHE A 47 14.28 -3.16 -4.71
C PHE A 47 13.09 -2.24 -4.95
N ARG A 48 11.95 -2.75 -5.43
CA ARG A 48 10.72 -1.93 -5.39
C ARG A 48 10.44 -1.61 -3.92
N PRO A 49 10.48 -0.34 -3.50
CA PRO A 49 10.12 0.00 -2.14
C PRO A 49 8.73 -0.56 -1.88
N GLU A 50 8.55 -1.21 -0.72
CA GLU A 50 7.20 -1.44 -0.23
C GLU A 50 6.50 -0.08 -0.28
N LYS A 51 5.39 0.01 -1.03
CA LYS A 51 4.56 1.21 -1.01
C LYS A 51 4.02 1.31 0.41
N GLU A 52 4.72 2.02 1.28
CA GLU A 52 4.15 2.41 2.56
C GLU A 52 3.03 3.40 2.26
N LEU A 53 1.81 3.02 2.64
CA LEU A 53 0.66 3.89 2.46
C LEU A 53 0.81 5.11 3.36
N PRO A 54 0.73 6.34 2.83
CA PRO A 54 0.70 7.53 3.66
C PRO A 54 -0.50 7.50 4.62
N VAL A 55 -0.21 7.61 5.92
CA VAL A 55 -1.22 7.75 6.97
C VAL A 55 -0.99 9.10 7.65
N TYR A 56 -1.97 9.99 7.54
CA TYR A 56 -1.94 11.30 8.18
C TYR A 56 -2.92 11.31 9.34
N ILE A 57 -2.46 11.72 10.53
CA ILE A 57 -3.32 11.86 11.70
C ILE A 57 -3.22 13.28 12.22
N VAL A 58 -4.32 14.02 12.14
CA VAL A 58 -4.40 15.45 12.49
C VAL A 58 -5.27 15.63 13.73
N GLY A 59 -4.83 16.48 14.67
CA GLY A 59 -5.62 16.84 15.87
C GLY A 59 -5.28 16.05 17.15
N LEU A 60 -4.29 15.15 17.06
CA LEU A 60 -3.70 14.40 18.17
C LEU A 60 -2.50 15.14 18.83
N GLU A 61 -2.22 16.37 18.41
CA GLU A 61 -1.01 17.11 18.80
C GLU A 61 -0.92 17.46 20.29
N ASP A 62 -2.08 17.61 20.92
CA ASP A 62 -2.19 18.01 22.33
C ASP A 62 -2.30 16.80 23.27
N GLU A 63 -2.25 15.57 22.75
CA GLU A 63 -2.31 14.33 23.54
C GLU A 63 -0.91 13.82 23.88
N ASP A 64 -0.84 12.97 24.91
CA ASP A 64 0.43 12.42 25.37
C ASP A 64 1.11 11.57 24.29
N PHE A 65 2.45 11.62 24.26
CA PHE A 65 3.27 10.89 23.29
C PHE A 65 2.92 9.40 23.21
N PHE A 66 2.62 8.79 24.35
CA PHE A 66 2.24 7.38 24.43
C PHE A 66 0.92 7.11 23.67
N GLU A 67 -0.11 7.92 23.89
CA GLU A 67 -1.41 7.73 23.24
C GLU A 67 -1.32 7.95 21.74
N ARG A 68 -0.53 8.94 21.31
CA ARG A 68 -0.24 9.20 19.89
C ARG A 68 0.42 7.99 19.21
N ALA A 69 1.48 7.45 19.83
CA ALA A 69 2.19 6.29 19.29
C ALA A 69 1.30 5.04 19.23
N VAL A 70 0.47 4.81 20.26
CA VAL A 70 -0.47 3.69 20.28
C VAL A 70 -1.55 3.84 19.22
N ALA A 71 -2.13 5.03 19.06
CA ALA A 71 -3.14 5.32 18.04
C ALA A 71 -2.58 5.13 16.62
N GLU A 72 -1.38 5.64 16.36
CA GLU A 72 -0.69 5.50 15.08
C GLU A 72 -0.45 4.03 14.73
N GLU A 73 0.09 3.24 15.67
CA GLU A 73 0.36 1.83 15.47
C GLU A 73 -0.93 1.00 15.27
N LYS A 74 -2.01 1.32 15.99
CA LYS A 74 -3.33 0.69 15.80
C LYS A 74 -3.83 0.88 14.37
N VAL A 75 -3.79 2.12 13.87
CA VAL A 75 -4.19 2.45 12.51
C VAL A 75 -3.28 1.73 11.51
N ARG A 76 -1.95 1.82 11.69
CA ARG A 76 -0.97 1.22 10.77
C ARG A 76 -1.19 -0.28 10.59
N ARG A 77 -1.59 -1.00 11.64
CA ARG A 77 -1.93 -2.43 11.57
C ARG A 77 -3.14 -2.71 10.70
N VAL A 78 -4.22 -1.96 10.87
CA VAL A 78 -5.42 -2.08 10.04
C VAL A 78 -5.07 -1.80 8.58
N VAL A 79 -4.33 -0.71 8.33
CA VAL A 79 -3.91 -0.31 6.99
C VAL A 79 -3.06 -1.36 6.30
N ARG A 80 -2.02 -1.89 6.96
CA ARG A 80 -1.15 -2.95 6.41
C ARG A 80 -1.94 -4.22 6.05
N ARG A 81 -2.94 -4.58 6.85
CA ARG A 81 -3.83 -5.71 6.55
C ARG A 81 -4.69 -5.41 5.31
N SER A 82 -5.24 -4.20 5.22
CA SER A 82 -6.11 -3.77 4.14
C SER A 82 -5.39 -3.57 2.81
N MET A 83 -4.13 -3.14 2.81
CA MET A 83 -3.27 -3.03 1.61
C MET A 83 -3.16 -4.35 0.83
N LYS A 84 -3.22 -5.50 1.51
CA LYS A 84 -3.21 -6.82 0.85
C LYS A 84 -4.50 -7.08 0.06
N MET A 85 -5.62 -6.51 0.49
CA MET A 85 -6.93 -6.66 -0.15
C MET A 85 -7.20 -5.56 -1.18
N HIS A 86 -6.65 -4.36 -0.93
CA HIS A 86 -6.90 -3.14 -1.69
C HIS A 86 -5.58 -2.46 -2.08
N PRO A 87 -4.90 -2.96 -3.13
CA PRO A 87 -3.57 -2.46 -3.51
C PRO A 87 -3.58 -1.05 -4.10
N ASN A 88 -4.77 -0.50 -4.40
CA ASN A 88 -4.94 0.77 -5.10
C ASN A 88 -5.22 1.96 -4.17
N ILE A 89 -5.33 1.76 -2.85
CA ILE A 89 -5.52 2.88 -1.92
C ILE A 89 -4.28 3.80 -2.03
N GLN A 90 -4.53 5.10 -2.15
CA GLN A 90 -3.50 6.12 -2.33
C GLN A 90 -3.11 6.79 -1.01
N GLU A 91 -4.09 7.04 -0.13
CA GLU A 91 -3.90 7.77 1.11
C GLU A 91 -4.95 7.40 2.16
N ILE A 92 -4.56 7.48 3.43
CA ILE A 92 -5.50 7.50 4.56
C ILE A 92 -5.25 8.75 5.41
N SER A 93 -6.28 9.55 5.60
CA SER A 93 -6.26 10.71 6.49
C SER A 93 -7.25 10.54 7.64
N ILE A 94 -6.80 10.81 8.85
CA ILE A 94 -7.57 10.72 10.08
C ILE A 94 -7.61 12.10 10.71
N ARG A 95 -8.83 12.58 10.98
CA ARG A 95 -9.06 13.86 11.63
C ARG A 95 -9.67 13.62 13.00
N VAL A 96 -9.01 14.12 14.03
CA VAL A 96 -9.47 14.12 15.42
C VAL A 96 -10.00 15.50 15.76
N LYS A 97 -11.25 15.57 16.21
CA LYS A 97 -11.86 16.77 16.78
C LYS A 97 -12.13 16.56 18.26
N ARG A 98 -11.88 17.61 19.04
CA ARG A 98 -12.20 17.68 20.47
C ARG A 98 -13.35 18.66 20.67
N SER A 99 -14.37 18.23 21.40
CA SER A 99 -15.46 19.08 21.84
C SER A 99 -15.51 19.06 23.36
N GLN A 100 -15.27 20.22 23.99
CA GLN A 100 -15.47 20.38 25.42
C GLN A 100 -16.97 20.54 25.66
N THR A 101 -17.57 19.57 26.35
CA THR A 101 -18.92 19.76 26.92
C THR A 101 -18.77 20.59 28.20
N GLN A 102 -19.81 21.25 28.72
CA GLN A 102 -19.77 22.12 29.92
C GLN A 102 -19.38 21.42 31.25
N GLY A 103 -18.28 20.66 31.27
CA GLY A 103 -17.71 19.91 32.38
C GLY A 103 -16.26 19.50 32.07
N LYS A 104 -15.60 18.79 33.00
CA LYS A 104 -14.20 18.34 32.88
C LYS A 104 -13.96 17.26 31.81
N GLN A 105 -14.97 16.86 31.04
CA GLN A 105 -14.87 15.76 30.08
C GLN A 105 -14.82 16.27 28.64
N THR A 106 -13.79 15.83 27.93
CA THR A 106 -13.59 16.08 26.50
C THR A 106 -14.22 14.95 25.70
N ARG A 107 -15.08 15.28 24.74
CA ARG A 107 -15.59 14.31 23.77
C ARG A 107 -14.76 14.37 22.50
N TYR A 108 -14.28 13.21 22.08
CA TYR A 108 -13.50 12.97 20.88
C TYR A 108 -14.42 12.51 19.75
N GLU A 109 -14.24 13.10 18.58
CA GLU A 109 -14.85 12.67 17.32
C GLU A 109 -13.72 12.44 16.32
N VAL A 110 -13.61 11.23 15.80
CA VAL A 110 -12.54 10.83 14.90
C VAL A 110 -13.13 10.36 13.58
N THR A 111 -12.63 10.93 12.49
CA THR A 111 -13.07 10.63 11.12
C THR A 111 -11.87 10.17 10.30
N ALA A 112 -11.91 8.93 9.79
CA ALA A 112 -10.96 8.40 8.84
C ALA A 112 -11.51 8.47 7.41
N ARG A 113 -10.67 8.94 6.48
CA ARG A 113 -10.94 9.01 5.05
C ARG A 113 -9.89 8.20 4.32
N VAL A 114 -10.35 7.22 3.55
CA VAL A 114 -9.52 6.41 2.66
C VAL A 114 -9.74 6.90 1.25
N LEU A 115 -8.68 7.32 0.58
CA LEU A 115 -8.71 7.78 -0.81
C LEU A 115 -8.19 6.67 -1.73
N SER A 116 -9.03 6.23 -2.66
CA SER A 116 -8.66 5.34 -3.76
C SER A 116 -9.04 5.98 -5.09
N PRO A 117 -8.47 5.54 -6.24
CA PRO A 117 -8.79 6.10 -7.55
C PRO A 117 -10.29 6.04 -7.88
N ASP A 118 -10.95 4.96 -7.46
CA ASP A 118 -12.32 4.62 -7.86
C ASP A 118 -13.35 4.92 -6.77
N GLU A 119 -12.92 5.04 -5.51
CA GLU A 119 -13.82 5.20 -4.37
C GLU A 119 -13.18 5.96 -3.21
N GLN A 120 -14.02 6.64 -2.43
CA GLN A 120 -13.66 7.22 -1.15
C GLN A 120 -14.45 6.51 -0.05
N ILE A 121 -13.75 6.03 0.98
CA ILE A 121 -14.37 5.37 2.13
C ILE A 121 -14.25 6.29 3.35
N LEU A 122 -15.35 6.43 4.07
CA LEU A 122 -15.44 7.19 5.31
C LEU A 122 -15.73 6.23 6.47
N ALA A 123 -14.98 6.38 7.56
CA ALA A 123 -15.23 5.69 8.82
C ALA A 123 -15.17 6.71 9.96
N GLU A 124 -16.08 6.60 10.91
CA GLU A 124 -16.22 7.57 12.00
C GLU A 124 -16.40 6.82 13.33
N ALA A 125 -15.88 7.40 14.41
CA ALA A 125 -16.08 6.93 15.77
C ALA A 125 -16.02 8.13 16.73
N ASP A 126 -16.75 8.04 17.83
CA ASP A 126 -16.77 9.09 18.85
C ASP A 126 -16.87 8.51 20.26
N GLY A 127 -16.48 9.29 21.26
CA GLY A 127 -16.45 8.84 22.64
C GLY A 127 -15.65 9.77 23.56
N TRP A 128 -15.46 9.34 24.80
CA TRP A 128 -14.81 10.14 25.85
C TRP A 128 -13.35 9.76 26.12
N ASP A 129 -12.94 8.57 25.67
CA ASP A 129 -11.59 8.03 25.81
C ASP A 129 -10.98 7.88 24.41
N ILE A 130 -9.86 8.55 24.17
CA ILE A 130 -9.27 8.62 22.82
C ILE A 130 -8.85 7.24 22.31
N LEU A 131 -8.29 6.39 23.17
CA LEU A 131 -7.81 5.07 22.75
C LEU A 131 -8.97 4.14 22.40
N ALA A 132 -10.06 4.19 23.16
CA ALA A 132 -11.29 3.47 22.87
C ALA A 132 -11.96 3.98 21.58
N VAL A 133 -11.93 5.29 21.34
CA VAL A 133 -12.43 5.87 20.07
C VAL A 133 -11.59 5.39 18.89
N PHE A 134 -10.27 5.30 19.04
CA PHE A 134 -9.40 4.73 18.01
C PHE A 134 -9.66 3.23 17.76
N ASP A 135 -9.99 2.46 18.80
CA ASP A 135 -10.42 1.06 18.63
C ASP A 135 -11.72 0.98 17.84
N GLY A 136 -12.72 1.79 18.18
CA GLY A 136 -13.98 1.89 17.44
C GLY A 136 -13.78 2.33 15.99
N LEU A 137 -12.87 3.26 15.75
CA LEU A 137 -12.49 3.70 14.41
C LEU A 137 -11.86 2.56 13.61
N CYS A 138 -10.92 1.83 14.20
CA CYS A 138 -10.25 0.70 13.56
C CYS A 138 -11.25 -0.39 13.16
N ASP A 139 -12.22 -0.70 14.02
CA ASP A 139 -13.28 -1.67 13.74
C ASP A 139 -14.19 -1.20 12.60
N THR A 140 -14.58 0.08 12.62
CA THR A 140 -15.45 0.65 11.58
C THR A 140 -14.74 0.73 10.24
N LEU A 141 -13.45 1.08 10.26
CA LEU A 141 -12.58 1.13 9.09
C LEU A 141 -12.35 -0.27 8.50
N ASP A 142 -12.04 -1.28 9.31
CA ASP A 142 -11.89 -2.68 8.84
C ASP A 142 -13.20 -3.20 8.24
N LYS A 143 -14.34 -2.93 8.87
CA LYS A 143 -15.67 -3.29 8.33
C LYS A 143 -15.94 -2.60 7.00
N ALA A 144 -15.63 -1.31 6.87
CA ALA A 144 -15.84 -0.55 5.65
C ALA A 144 -14.95 -1.07 4.50
N LEU A 145 -13.67 -1.29 4.78
CA LEU A 145 -12.70 -1.84 3.81
C LEU A 145 -13.02 -3.28 3.38
N ARG A 146 -13.63 -4.08 4.26
CA ARG A 146 -14.13 -5.43 3.88
C ARG A 146 -15.39 -5.39 3.03
N LYS A 147 -16.25 -4.39 3.23
CA LYS A 147 -17.51 -4.22 2.49
C LYS A 147 -17.28 -3.63 1.11
N SER A 148 -16.29 -2.76 0.93
CA SER A 148 -15.84 -2.40 -0.40
C SER A 148 -15.15 -3.61 -1.01
N LYS A 149 -15.92 -4.53 -1.59
CA LYS A 149 -15.35 -5.51 -2.52
C LYS A 149 -15.06 -4.73 -3.79
N HIS A 150 -13.79 -4.65 -4.15
CA HIS A 150 -13.38 -4.37 -5.52
C HIS A 150 -14.17 -5.34 -6.41
N GLU A 151 -15.17 -4.87 -7.16
CA GLU A 151 -15.72 -5.65 -8.25
C GLU A 151 -14.55 -5.73 -9.25
N PRO A 152 -13.91 -6.90 -9.44
CA PRO A 152 -12.82 -6.99 -10.40
C PRO A 152 -13.46 -6.64 -11.74
N GLU A 153 -12.98 -5.57 -12.38
CA GLU A 153 -13.50 -4.97 -13.61
C GLU A 153 -14.32 -5.99 -14.40
N ARG A 154 -15.64 -5.96 -14.21
CA ARG A 154 -16.53 -6.73 -15.07
C ARG A 154 -16.37 -6.10 -16.42
N ARG A 155 -15.55 -6.74 -17.25
CA ARG A 155 -15.43 -6.61 -18.70
C ARG A 155 -16.57 -5.75 -19.21
N GLN A 156 -16.23 -4.58 -19.78
CA GLN A 156 -17.10 -3.81 -20.66
C GLN A 156 -17.64 -4.73 -21.77
N ARG A 157 -18.65 -5.54 -21.46
CA ARG A 157 -19.42 -6.29 -22.42
C ARG A 157 -20.44 -5.31 -22.93
N ARG A 158 -20.00 -4.59 -23.98
CA ARG A 158 -20.80 -4.16 -25.12
C ARG A 158 -22.29 -4.03 -24.78
N ARG A 159 -22.68 -2.89 -24.19
CA ARG A 159 -24.05 -2.41 -24.37
C ARG A 159 -24.18 -2.05 -25.85
N ARG A 160 -24.56 -3.03 -26.66
CA ARG A 160 -25.10 -2.82 -27.99
C ARG A 160 -26.24 -1.83 -27.82
N PHE A 161 -26.04 -0.63 -28.33
CA PHE A 161 -27.13 0.27 -28.68
C PHE A 161 -28.10 -0.52 -29.56
N ARG A 162 -29.33 -0.71 -29.07
CA ARG A 162 -30.49 -0.96 -29.91
C ARG A 162 -31.29 0.34 -29.90
N ARG A 163 -31.25 1.05 -31.02
CA ARG A 163 -32.36 1.86 -31.51
C ARG A 163 -33.04 1.05 -32.61
#